data_AF-A0A087HC95-F1
#
_entry.id   AF-A0A087HC95-F1
#
_cell.length_a   1.000
_cell.length_b   1.000
_cell.length_c   1.000
_cell.angle_alpha   90.00
_cell.angle_beta   90.00
_cell.angle_gamma   90.00
#
_symmetry.space_group_name_H-M   'P 1'
#
loop_
_entity.id
_entity.type
_entity.pdbx_description
1 polymer ?
#
loop_
_entity_poly.entity_id
_entity_poly.type
_entity_poly.pdbx_seq_one_letter_code
_entity_poly.pdbx_strand_id
1 'polypeptide(L)'
;MHEVERHVGEGTSNPSSFPYDFLFEFNGNRKHICELMDECLRFIRCIKGKARFQVPPKDDLSELDAETNFAMSDVCMLTGYNFLSDGFHNFDQKYRELSVANKELTEEVELDGHKLQVGQTKADLDKTEEGRKSDAARVDNQLTEMKSAVDIEVAPAVSKSEMKLNAEYDDRLKLMELRSKALVEKARLSSLASQVYRVLERMRKAEERGEVVDAAKRKKFEGDLATYRSATDALVIPSFPGAEQLVDEQGGDASENESSDTEGIDSSSEEEDGRKTYGDKVPSDAHIKIVVAAAVEDQVEEAGIDLTTRDTLAPLFDYPEPSLQHQKKVP
;
A
#
# COMPACT_ATOMS: atom_id res chain seq x y z
N MET A 1 -46.28 -6.52 -50.53
CA MET A 1 -46.90 -7.85 -50.54
C MET A 1 -46.63 -8.48 -49.19
N HIS A 2 -47.64 -8.54 -48.34
CA HIS A 2 -47.83 -9.56 -47.31
C HIS A 2 -49.29 -9.43 -46.86
N GLU A 3 -50.10 -10.36 -47.34
CA GLU A 3 -51.48 -10.58 -46.92
C GLU A 3 -51.44 -11.08 -45.47
N VAL A 4 -52.06 -10.34 -44.56
CA VAL A 4 -52.44 -10.88 -43.26
C VAL A 4 -53.85 -11.45 -43.43
N GLU A 5 -53.86 -12.70 -43.87
CA GLU A 5 -54.99 -13.62 -43.81
C GLU A 5 -55.42 -13.75 -42.35
N ARG A 6 -56.47 -13.02 -41.96
CA ARG A 6 -57.18 -13.34 -40.72
C ARG A 6 -58.02 -14.57 -41.01
N HIS A 7 -57.63 -15.67 -40.39
CA HIS A 7 -58.39 -16.92 -40.32
C HIS A 7 -59.85 -16.60 -39.97
N VAL A 8 -60.72 -16.77 -40.96
CA VAL A 8 -62.16 -16.88 -40.75
C VAL A 8 -62.34 -18.16 -39.96
N GLY A 9 -62.77 -18.03 -38.70
CA GLY A 9 -63.05 -19.20 -37.88
C GLY A 9 -63.99 -20.14 -38.62
N GLU A 10 -63.64 -21.43 -38.62
CA GLU A 10 -64.56 -22.54 -38.85
C GLU A 10 -65.58 -22.56 -37.68
N GLY A 11 -66.46 -21.57 -37.69
CA GLY A 11 -67.65 -21.51 -36.88
C GLY A 11 -68.78 -22.03 -37.75
N THR A 12 -69.31 -23.19 -37.40
CA THR A 12 -70.66 -23.60 -37.78
C THR A 12 -71.65 -22.59 -37.21
N SER A 13 -71.82 -21.45 -37.89
CA SER A 13 -72.72 -20.40 -37.44
C SER A 13 -74.14 -20.83 -37.78
N ASN A 14 -74.79 -21.51 -36.84
CA ASN A 14 -76.22 -21.31 -36.66
C ASN A 14 -76.46 -19.79 -36.65
N PRO A 15 -77.28 -19.23 -37.55
CA PRO A 15 -77.49 -17.79 -37.68
C PRO A 15 -78.28 -17.18 -36.51
N SER A 16 -78.40 -17.85 -35.36
CA SER A 16 -79.32 -17.51 -34.28
C SER A 16 -78.69 -16.92 -33.02
N SER A 17 -77.48 -16.35 -33.09
CA SER A 17 -76.82 -15.78 -31.91
C SER A 17 -76.22 -14.39 -32.13
N PHE A 18 -76.72 -13.63 -33.12
CA PHE A 18 -76.53 -12.18 -33.14
C PHE A 18 -77.78 -11.53 -32.57
N PRO A 19 -77.68 -10.56 -31.64
CA PRO A 19 -78.84 -9.97 -30.96
C PRO A 19 -79.65 -9.02 -31.86
N TYR A 20 -79.45 -9.05 -33.18
CA TYR A 20 -80.06 -8.16 -34.16
C TYR A 20 -80.76 -8.97 -35.26
N ASP A 21 -81.99 -8.59 -35.59
CA ASP A 21 -82.86 -9.30 -36.55
C ASP A 21 -82.54 -9.04 -38.04
N PHE A 22 -81.40 -8.43 -38.36
CA PHE A 22 -81.02 -8.07 -39.74
C PHE A 22 -79.53 -8.34 -40.04
N LEU A 23 -79.25 -8.75 -41.27
CA LEU A 23 -77.90 -8.89 -41.83
C LEU A 23 -77.72 -7.84 -42.94
N PHE A 24 -76.69 -7.01 -42.83
CA PHE A 24 -76.32 -6.04 -43.85
C PHE A 24 -74.85 -6.20 -44.20
N GLU A 25 -74.55 -6.44 -45.48
CA GLU A 25 -73.20 -6.62 -46.00
C GLU A 25 -72.85 -5.44 -46.91
N PHE A 26 -71.72 -4.78 -46.63
CA PHE A 26 -71.26 -3.62 -47.37
C PHE A 26 -69.85 -3.84 -47.89
N ASN A 27 -69.74 -4.04 -49.21
CA ASN A 27 -68.45 -4.10 -49.89
C ASN A 27 -67.98 -2.69 -50.20
N GLY A 28 -67.42 -2.04 -49.18
CA GLY A 28 -67.09 -0.61 -49.23
C GLY A 28 -66.07 -0.19 -50.28
N ASN A 29 -65.29 -1.09 -50.90
CA ASN A 29 -64.34 -0.75 -51.97
C ASN A 29 -63.47 0.50 -51.68
N ARG A 30 -63.05 0.68 -50.42
CA ARG A 30 -62.33 1.87 -49.88
C ARG A 30 -63.12 3.18 -49.81
N LYS A 31 -64.42 3.15 -50.06
CA LYS A 31 -65.36 4.27 -49.89
C LYS A 31 -66.15 4.10 -48.61
N HIS A 32 -66.44 5.22 -47.96
CA HIS A 32 -67.30 5.24 -46.79
C HIS A 32 -68.76 5.03 -47.20
N ILE A 33 -69.59 4.42 -46.33
CA ILE A 33 -70.99 4.14 -46.67
C ILE A 33 -71.78 5.41 -47.03
N CYS A 34 -71.35 6.57 -46.50
CA CYS A 34 -71.95 7.86 -46.80
C CYS A 34 -71.50 8.48 -48.12
N GLU A 35 -70.43 7.98 -48.72
CA GLU A 35 -70.07 8.32 -50.10
C GLU A 35 -70.91 7.53 -51.11
N LEU A 36 -71.63 6.50 -50.65
CA LEU A 36 -72.47 5.61 -51.46
C LEU A 36 -73.93 5.71 -50.99
N MET A 37 -74.61 6.77 -51.44
CA MET A 37 -75.99 7.10 -51.06
C MET A 37 -76.96 5.90 -51.14
N ASP A 38 -76.87 5.09 -52.19
CA ASP A 38 -77.73 3.92 -52.38
C ASP A 38 -77.51 2.85 -51.29
N GLU A 39 -76.26 2.64 -50.88
CA GLU A 39 -75.92 1.68 -49.82
C GLU A 39 -76.23 2.21 -48.42
N CYS A 40 -76.05 3.52 -48.19
CA CYS A 40 -76.46 4.16 -46.94
C CYS A 40 -77.99 4.07 -46.74
N LEU A 41 -78.77 4.30 -47.80
CA LEU A 41 -80.22 4.13 -47.79
C LEU A 41 -80.65 2.69 -47.54
N ARG A 42 -79.98 1.72 -48.17
CA ARG A 42 -80.22 0.29 -47.91
C ARG A 42 -79.95 -0.06 -46.45
N PHE A 43 -78.87 0.46 -45.88
CA PHE A 43 -78.51 0.25 -44.48
C PHE A 43 -79.56 0.81 -43.51
N ILE A 44 -79.94 2.08 -43.67
CA ILE A 44 -80.96 2.74 -42.84
C ILE A 44 -82.28 1.97 -42.91
N ARG A 45 -82.66 1.52 -44.11
CA ARG A 45 -83.89 0.74 -44.32
C ARG A 45 -83.82 -0.65 -43.67
N CYS A 46 -82.65 -1.29 -43.66
CA CYS A 46 -82.41 -2.54 -42.92
C CYS A 46 -82.56 -2.33 -41.42
N ILE A 47 -81.98 -1.27 -40.84
CA ILE A 47 -82.12 -0.95 -39.41
C ILE A 47 -83.58 -0.67 -39.04
N LYS A 48 -84.34 0.00 -39.92
CA LYS A 48 -85.78 0.26 -39.74
C LYS A 48 -86.67 -0.98 -39.96
N GLY A 49 -86.10 -2.19 -40.16
CA GLY A 49 -86.85 -3.45 -40.31
C GLY A 49 -87.51 -3.66 -41.67
N LYS A 50 -87.12 -2.90 -42.71
CA LYS A 50 -87.74 -2.91 -44.05
C LYS A 50 -86.89 -3.64 -45.12
N ALA A 51 -86.13 -4.66 -44.74
CA ALA A 51 -85.06 -5.30 -45.52
C ALA A 51 -85.49 -5.99 -46.85
N ARG A 52 -86.79 -6.13 -47.14
CA ARG A 52 -87.29 -6.91 -48.30
C ARG A 52 -87.74 -6.08 -49.52
N PHE A 53 -87.55 -4.76 -49.52
CA PHE A 53 -88.02 -3.92 -50.61
C PHE A 53 -86.87 -3.42 -51.47
N GLN A 54 -86.93 -3.77 -52.76
CA GLN A 54 -86.06 -3.29 -53.84
C GLN A 54 -85.85 -1.77 -53.74
N VAL A 55 -84.64 -1.31 -54.11
CA VAL A 55 -84.33 0.12 -54.20
C VAL A 55 -85.33 0.76 -55.17
N PRO A 56 -86.07 1.82 -54.78
CA PRO A 56 -86.91 2.55 -55.72
C PRO A 56 -86.06 3.07 -56.88
N PRO A 57 -86.61 3.20 -58.10
CA PRO A 57 -85.89 3.81 -59.22
C PRO A 57 -85.31 5.18 -58.82
N LYS A 58 -84.13 5.52 -59.37
CA LYS A 58 -83.37 6.75 -59.04
C LYS A 58 -84.18 8.05 -59.09
N ASP A 59 -85.29 8.07 -59.81
CA ASP A 59 -86.13 9.24 -60.03
C ASP A 59 -87.06 9.59 -58.84
N ASP A 60 -87.28 8.66 -57.90
CA ASP A 60 -88.11 8.85 -56.69
C ASP A 60 -87.30 9.32 -55.46
N LEU A 61 -86.00 9.58 -55.62
CA LEU A 61 -85.13 10.07 -54.53
C LEU A 61 -85.27 11.58 -54.27
N SER A 62 -86.17 12.25 -55.01
CA SER A 62 -86.37 13.70 -54.99
C SER A 62 -87.09 14.22 -53.74
N GLU A 63 -87.80 13.35 -53.00
CA GLU A 63 -88.40 13.65 -51.69
C GLU A 63 -88.00 12.60 -50.64
N LEU A 64 -86.72 12.58 -50.27
CA LEU A 64 -86.30 11.84 -49.08
C LEU A 64 -86.97 12.45 -47.84
N ASP A 65 -87.72 11.65 -47.07
CA ASP A 65 -88.39 12.15 -45.87
C ASP A 65 -87.37 12.73 -44.85
N ALA A 66 -87.79 13.71 -44.05
CA ALA A 66 -86.91 14.38 -43.09
C ALA A 66 -86.30 13.40 -42.06
N GLU A 67 -87.00 12.32 -41.74
CA GLU A 67 -86.56 11.28 -40.81
C GLU A 67 -85.43 10.41 -41.38
N THR A 68 -85.42 10.18 -42.69
CA THR A 68 -84.42 9.41 -43.42
C THR A 68 -83.17 10.26 -43.67
N ASN A 69 -83.35 11.56 -43.96
CA ASN A 69 -82.23 12.50 -43.99
C ASN A 69 -81.54 12.62 -42.62
N PHE A 70 -82.33 12.68 -41.54
CA PHE A 70 -81.81 12.70 -40.17
C PHE A 70 -81.08 11.39 -39.82
N ALA A 71 -81.71 10.24 -40.07
CA ALA A 71 -81.09 8.93 -39.83
C ALA A 71 -79.81 8.72 -40.66
N MET A 72 -79.74 9.26 -41.87
CA MET A 72 -78.55 9.21 -42.70
C MET A 72 -77.40 10.02 -42.09
N SER A 73 -77.69 11.24 -41.62
CA SER A 73 -76.71 12.07 -40.92
C SER A 73 -76.13 11.35 -39.69
N ASP A 74 -76.97 10.73 -38.87
CA ASP A 74 -76.54 9.99 -37.68
C ASP A 74 -75.68 8.77 -38.03
N VAL A 75 -76.10 8.00 -39.03
CA VAL A 75 -75.31 6.87 -39.56
C VAL A 75 -73.95 7.37 -40.04
N CYS A 76 -73.89 8.49 -40.76
CA CYS A 76 -72.65 9.06 -41.26
C CYS A 76 -71.72 9.55 -40.17
N MET A 77 -72.25 10.22 -39.15
CA MET A 77 -71.43 10.62 -38.00
C MET A 77 -70.91 9.41 -37.23
N LEU A 78 -71.75 8.40 -36.98
CA LEU A 78 -71.34 7.21 -36.22
C LEU A 78 -70.30 6.38 -36.97
N THR A 79 -70.51 6.14 -38.26
CA THR A 79 -69.57 5.39 -39.10
C THR A 79 -68.28 6.18 -39.35
N GLY A 80 -68.36 7.51 -39.48
CA GLY A 80 -67.18 8.38 -39.53
C GLY A 80 -66.39 8.38 -38.22
N TYR A 81 -67.08 8.40 -37.07
CA TYR A 81 -66.46 8.27 -35.75
C TYR A 81 -65.76 6.92 -35.59
N ASN A 82 -66.43 5.81 -35.93
CA ASN A 82 -65.83 4.48 -35.84
C ASN A 82 -64.59 4.35 -36.74
N PHE A 83 -64.65 4.88 -37.98
CA PHE A 83 -63.51 4.89 -38.89
C PHE A 83 -62.31 5.66 -38.32
N LEU A 84 -62.55 6.85 -37.75
CA LEU A 84 -61.51 7.63 -37.08
C LEU A 84 -61.00 6.93 -35.83
N SER A 85 -61.87 6.36 -35.01
CA SER A 85 -61.52 5.64 -33.78
C SER A 85 -60.60 4.45 -34.08
N ASP A 86 -60.93 3.64 -35.09
CA ASP A 86 -60.10 2.52 -35.53
C ASP A 86 -58.72 2.99 -36.03
N GLY A 87 -58.70 4.09 -36.79
CA GLY A 87 -57.47 4.73 -37.24
C GLY A 87 -56.60 5.21 -36.08
N PHE A 88 -57.21 5.86 -35.08
CA PHE A 88 -56.53 6.31 -33.86
C PHE A 88 -56.00 5.14 -33.02
N HIS A 89 -56.77 4.06 -32.85
CA HIS A 89 -56.31 2.88 -32.13
C HIS A 89 -55.10 2.21 -32.80
N ASN A 90 -55.10 2.10 -34.13
CA ASN A 90 -53.96 1.57 -34.87
C ASN A 90 -52.72 2.47 -34.73
N PHE A 91 -52.91 3.79 -34.81
CA PHE A 91 -51.83 4.75 -34.61
C PHE A 91 -51.25 4.69 -33.18
N ASP A 92 -52.11 4.67 -32.16
CA ASP A 92 -51.73 4.59 -30.75
C ASP A 92 -51.01 3.26 -30.43
N GLN A 93 -51.44 2.15 -31.02
CA GLN A 93 -50.73 0.88 -30.95
C GLN A 93 -49.31 0.99 -31.51
N LYS A 94 -49.16 1.51 -32.74
CA LYS A 94 -47.84 1.70 -33.37
C LYS A 94 -46.94 2.64 -32.58
N TYR A 95 -47.51 3.70 -31.98
CA TYR A 95 -46.77 4.63 -31.14
C TYR A 95 -46.21 3.93 -29.89
N ARG A 96 -47.02 3.07 -29.24
CA ARG A 96 -46.55 2.24 -28.11
C ARG A 96 -45.44 1.28 -28.53
N GLU A 97 -45.60 0.57 -29.65
CA GLU A 97 -44.58 -0.34 -30.18
C GLU A 97 -43.26 0.39 -30.45
N LEU A 98 -43.33 1.54 -31.13
CA LEU A 98 -42.16 2.38 -31.39
C LEU A 98 -41.51 2.91 -30.10
N SER A 99 -42.32 3.27 -29.10
CA SER A 99 -41.81 3.73 -27.81
C SER A 99 -41.08 2.63 -27.04
N VAL A 100 -41.46 1.36 -27.20
CA VAL A 100 -40.74 0.22 -26.59
C VAL A 100 -39.44 -0.01 -27.35
N ALA A 101 -39.50 -0.09 -28.68
CA ALA A 101 -38.31 -0.30 -29.51
C ALA A 101 -37.24 0.80 -29.32
N ASN A 102 -37.64 2.06 -29.18
CA ASN A 102 -36.69 3.16 -28.92
C ASN A 102 -36.01 3.02 -27.55
N LYS A 103 -36.70 2.49 -26.53
CA LYS A 103 -36.08 2.24 -25.22
C LYS A 103 -35.05 1.12 -25.32
N GLU A 104 -35.41 0.01 -25.95
CA GLU A 104 -34.51 -1.13 -26.17
C GLU A 104 -33.26 -0.73 -26.96
N LEU A 105 -33.43 0.06 -28.04
CA LEU A 105 -32.31 0.57 -28.82
C LEU A 105 -31.39 1.50 -28.01
N THR A 106 -31.98 2.31 -27.12
CA THR A 106 -31.19 3.20 -26.24
C THR A 106 -30.35 2.39 -25.26
N GLU A 107 -30.94 1.37 -24.65
CA GLU A 107 -30.24 0.45 -23.73
C GLU A 107 -29.13 -0.34 -24.45
N GLU A 108 -29.37 -0.77 -25.69
CA GLU A 108 -28.36 -1.46 -26.51
C GLU A 108 -27.17 -0.54 -26.83
N VAL A 109 -27.43 0.71 -27.23
CA VAL A 109 -26.39 1.71 -27.48
C VAL A 109 -25.60 2.03 -26.22
N GLU A 110 -26.26 2.13 -25.06
CA GLU A 110 -25.58 2.33 -23.77
C GLU A 110 -24.70 1.12 -23.40
N LEU A 111 -25.20 -0.10 -23.59
CA LEU A 111 -24.46 -1.33 -23.31
C LEU A 111 -23.22 -1.46 -24.21
N ASP A 112 -23.35 -1.18 -25.50
CA ASP A 112 -22.22 -1.17 -26.43
C ASP A 112 -21.21 -0.06 -26.07
N GLY A 113 -21.69 1.11 -25.63
CA GLY A 113 -20.86 2.18 -25.09
C GLY A 113 -20.04 1.73 -23.88
N HIS A 114 -20.68 1.07 -22.90
CA HIS A 114 -20.00 0.51 -21.73
C HIS A 114 -19.01 -0.59 -22.11
N LYS A 115 -19.36 -1.46 -23.06
CA LYS A 115 -18.49 -2.53 -23.53
C LYS A 115 -17.22 -1.98 -24.19
N LEU A 116 -17.34 -0.89 -24.96
CA LEU A 116 -16.19 -0.20 -25.54
C LEU A 116 -15.29 0.42 -24.46
N GLN A 117 -15.89 1.09 -23.46
CA GLN A 117 -15.14 1.68 -22.34
C GLN A 117 -14.39 0.61 -21.53
N VAL A 118 -15.05 -0.50 -21.20
CA VAL A 118 -14.43 -1.64 -20.49
C VAL A 118 -13.24 -2.19 -21.28
N GLY A 119 -13.38 -2.30 -22.61
CA GLY A 119 -12.30 -2.70 -23.50
C GLY A 119 -11.09 -1.76 -23.46
N GLN A 120 -11.34 -0.44 -23.48
CA GLN A 120 -10.29 0.57 -23.39
C GLN A 120 -9.58 0.54 -22.03
N THR A 121 -10.34 0.53 -20.93
CA THR A 121 -9.77 0.50 -19.58
C THR A 121 -8.94 -0.76 -19.33
N LYS A 122 -9.35 -1.90 -19.92
CA LYS A 122 -8.60 -3.15 -19.83
C LYS A 122 -7.26 -3.04 -20.56
N ALA A 123 -7.25 -2.51 -21.78
CA ALA A 123 -6.02 -2.32 -22.54
C ALA A 123 -5.04 -1.37 -21.84
N ASP A 124 -5.54 -0.31 -21.20
CA ASP A 124 -4.69 0.62 -20.44
C ASP A 124 -4.15 0.00 -19.15
N LEU A 125 -4.95 -0.85 -18.48
CA LEU A 125 -4.51 -1.64 -17.33
C LEU A 125 -3.37 -2.59 -17.73
N ASP A 126 -3.54 -3.34 -18.82
CA ASP A 126 -2.56 -4.30 -19.32
C ASP A 126 -1.22 -3.60 -19.63
N LYS A 127 -1.25 -2.46 -20.33
CA LYS A 127 -0.06 -1.63 -20.60
C LYS A 127 0.62 -1.13 -19.32
N THR A 128 -0.18 -0.71 -18.35
CA THR A 128 0.34 -0.22 -17.06
C THR A 128 1.01 -1.35 -16.27
N GLU A 129 0.42 -2.55 -16.29
CA GLU A 129 0.97 -3.73 -15.65
C GLU A 129 2.29 -4.17 -16.30
N GLU A 130 2.36 -4.17 -17.63
CA GLU A 130 3.61 -4.45 -18.37
C GLU A 130 4.71 -3.43 -18.03
N GLY A 131 4.38 -2.14 -17.98
CA GLY A 131 5.31 -1.09 -17.55
C GLY A 131 5.85 -1.35 -16.14
N ARG A 132 4.97 -1.67 -15.19
CA ARG A 132 5.37 -2.01 -13.81
C ARG A 132 6.28 -3.23 -13.73
N LYS A 133 6.02 -4.28 -14.53
CA LYS A 133 6.88 -5.48 -14.57
C LYS A 133 8.28 -5.14 -15.07
N SER A 134 8.40 -4.30 -16.11
CA SER A 134 9.69 -3.83 -16.61
C SER A 134 10.43 -2.97 -15.58
N ASP A 135 9.71 -2.08 -14.88
CA ASP A 135 10.29 -1.25 -13.83
C ASP A 135 10.78 -2.09 -12.65
N ALA A 136 10.00 -3.08 -12.23
CA ALA A 136 10.39 -4.02 -11.19
C ALA A 136 11.68 -4.78 -11.57
N ALA A 137 11.76 -5.31 -12.80
CA ALA A 137 12.96 -5.99 -13.28
C ALA A 137 14.19 -5.06 -13.33
N ARG A 138 13.99 -3.78 -13.69
CA ARG A 138 15.08 -2.78 -13.68
C ARG A 138 15.59 -2.52 -12.26
N VAL A 139 14.68 -2.35 -11.30
CA VAL A 139 15.05 -2.12 -9.89
C VAL A 139 15.75 -3.35 -9.31
N ASP A 140 15.27 -4.56 -9.59
CA ASP A 140 15.91 -5.79 -9.13
C ASP A 140 17.34 -5.90 -9.66
N ASN A 141 17.57 -5.60 -10.94
CA ASN A 141 18.90 -5.58 -11.52
C ASN A 141 19.82 -4.55 -10.82
N GLN A 142 19.34 -3.32 -10.59
CA GLN A 142 20.09 -2.31 -9.85
C GLN A 142 20.40 -2.74 -8.42
N LEU A 143 19.46 -3.41 -7.73
CA LEU A 143 19.68 -3.93 -6.38
C LEU A 143 20.77 -5.00 -6.39
N THR A 144 20.75 -5.91 -7.37
CA THR A 144 21.81 -6.92 -7.49
C THR A 144 23.19 -6.32 -7.78
N GLU A 145 23.25 -5.25 -8.59
CA GLU A 145 24.49 -4.52 -8.88
C GLU A 145 24.99 -3.75 -7.65
N MET A 146 24.12 -3.03 -6.95
CA MET A 146 24.49 -2.33 -5.71
C MET A 146 24.97 -3.32 -4.65
N LYS A 147 24.31 -4.49 -4.53
CA LYS A 147 24.73 -5.52 -3.57
C LYS A 147 26.12 -6.06 -3.90
N SER A 148 26.40 -6.34 -5.17
CA SER A 148 27.73 -6.80 -5.57
C SER A 148 28.80 -5.70 -5.41
N ALA A 149 28.46 -4.44 -5.67
CA ALA A 149 29.35 -3.30 -5.40
C ALA A 149 29.68 -3.17 -3.90
N VAL A 150 28.69 -3.31 -3.03
CA VAL A 150 28.89 -3.33 -1.56
C VAL A 150 29.79 -4.48 -1.15
N ASP A 151 29.56 -5.69 -1.67
CA ASP A 151 30.41 -6.86 -1.36
C ASP A 151 31.87 -6.64 -1.83
N ILE A 152 32.09 -5.93 -2.94
CA ILE A 152 33.43 -5.63 -3.46
C ILE A 152 34.14 -4.53 -2.68
N GLU A 153 33.43 -3.48 -2.26
CA GLU A 153 34.05 -2.31 -1.66
C GLU A 153 34.06 -2.36 -0.12
N VAL A 154 32.92 -2.67 0.48
CA VAL A 154 32.73 -2.60 1.93
C VAL A 154 33.40 -3.79 2.62
N ALA A 155 33.23 -5.01 2.11
CA ALA A 155 33.78 -6.19 2.78
C ALA A 155 35.32 -6.14 2.91
N PRO A 156 36.09 -5.81 1.85
CA PRO A 156 37.54 -5.68 1.99
C PRO A 156 37.97 -4.51 2.87
N ALA A 157 37.24 -3.39 2.84
CA ALA A 157 37.52 -2.24 3.69
C ALA A 157 37.35 -2.59 5.18
N VAL A 158 36.27 -3.29 5.53
CA VAL A 158 36.02 -3.79 6.89
C VAL A 158 37.13 -4.75 7.30
N SER A 159 37.43 -5.79 6.52
CA SER A 159 38.50 -6.73 6.86
C SER A 159 39.87 -6.06 7.03
N LYS A 160 40.20 -5.08 6.18
CA LYS A 160 41.45 -4.30 6.31
C LYS A 160 41.48 -3.48 7.59
N SER A 161 40.36 -2.87 7.98
CA SER A 161 40.26 -2.10 9.21
C SER A 161 40.37 -2.99 10.45
N GLU A 162 39.76 -4.17 10.41
CA GLU A 162 39.81 -5.18 11.48
C GLU A 162 41.24 -5.70 11.69
N MET A 163 41.95 -6.03 10.61
CA MET A 163 43.34 -6.47 10.67
C MET A 163 44.26 -5.40 11.28
N LYS A 164 44.04 -4.13 10.94
CA LYS A 164 44.82 -3.01 11.50
C LYS A 164 44.55 -2.84 12.99
N LEU A 165 43.28 -2.85 13.38
CA LEU A 165 42.88 -2.68 14.77
C LEU A 165 43.41 -3.83 15.64
N ASN A 166 43.32 -5.07 15.15
CA ASN A 166 43.86 -6.23 15.86
C ASN A 166 45.39 -6.15 16.02
N ALA A 167 46.12 -5.71 15.00
CA ALA A 167 47.55 -5.49 15.10
C ALA A 167 47.90 -4.41 16.16
N GLU A 168 47.15 -3.32 16.21
CA GLU A 168 47.33 -2.28 17.23
C GLU A 168 47.04 -2.78 18.64
N TYR A 169 45.98 -3.60 18.81
CA TYR A 169 45.68 -4.25 20.09
C TYR A 169 46.80 -5.20 20.53
N ASP A 170 47.33 -6.02 19.62
CA ASP A 170 48.44 -6.94 19.91
C ASP A 170 49.70 -6.17 20.36
N ASP A 171 50.03 -5.08 19.67
CA ASP A 171 51.18 -4.25 20.02
C ASP A 171 50.98 -3.54 21.37
N ARG A 172 49.76 -3.05 21.65
CA ARG A 172 49.42 -2.47 22.95
C ARG A 172 49.45 -3.50 24.08
N LEU A 173 49.04 -4.74 23.82
CA LEU A 173 49.09 -5.83 24.78
C LEU A 173 50.55 -6.17 25.13
N LYS A 174 51.42 -6.32 24.14
CA LYS A 174 52.87 -6.54 24.35
C LYS A 174 53.50 -5.40 25.15
N LEU A 175 53.13 -4.15 24.85
CA LEU A 175 53.60 -2.98 25.59
C LEU A 175 53.18 -3.04 27.07
N MET A 176 51.93 -3.41 27.34
CA MET A 176 51.42 -3.58 28.70
C MET A 176 52.17 -4.67 29.46
N GLU A 177 52.47 -5.79 28.83
CA GLU A 177 53.27 -6.87 29.43
C GLU A 177 54.71 -6.45 29.71
N LEU A 178 55.36 -5.75 28.78
CA LEU A 178 56.72 -5.25 29.01
C LEU A 178 56.75 -4.24 30.15
N ARG A 179 55.76 -3.34 30.18
CA ARG A 179 55.61 -2.36 31.25
C ARG A 179 55.38 -3.02 32.61
N SER A 180 54.51 -4.04 32.68
CA SER A 180 54.25 -4.75 33.93
C SER A 180 55.49 -5.48 34.44
N LYS A 181 56.23 -6.17 33.56
CA LYS A 181 57.51 -6.81 33.89
C LYS A 181 58.54 -5.80 34.41
N ALA A 182 58.67 -4.65 33.76
CA ALA A 182 59.57 -3.58 34.19
C ALA A 182 59.17 -3.03 35.57
N LEU A 183 57.88 -2.77 35.81
CA LEU A 183 57.40 -2.30 37.11
C LEU A 183 57.67 -3.30 38.23
N VAL A 184 57.43 -4.59 37.99
CA VAL A 184 57.71 -5.67 38.95
C VAL A 184 59.20 -5.72 39.28
N GLU A 185 60.07 -5.64 38.26
CA GLU A 185 61.52 -5.69 38.47
C GLU A 185 62.04 -4.44 39.21
N LYS A 186 61.49 -3.26 38.88
CA LYS A 186 61.79 -2.02 39.61
C LYS A 186 61.42 -2.14 41.09
N ALA A 187 60.24 -2.71 41.39
CA ALA A 187 59.81 -2.94 42.77
C ALA A 187 60.71 -3.96 43.48
N ARG A 188 61.12 -5.03 42.79
CA ARG A 188 62.06 -6.04 43.31
C ARG A 188 63.42 -5.42 43.68
N LEU A 189 64.00 -4.63 42.78
CA LEU A 189 65.29 -3.95 43.02
C LEU A 189 65.20 -2.93 44.16
N SER A 190 64.11 -2.15 44.22
CA SER A 190 63.85 -1.21 45.31
C SER A 190 63.71 -1.91 46.67
N SER A 191 63.02 -3.05 46.71
CA SER A 191 62.90 -3.89 47.92
C SER A 191 64.26 -4.42 48.38
N LEU A 192 65.07 -4.90 47.44
CA LEU A 192 66.40 -5.43 47.72
C LEU A 192 67.36 -4.33 48.20
N ALA A 193 67.34 -3.16 47.57
CA ALA A 193 68.07 -1.98 48.02
C ALA A 193 67.66 -1.56 49.44
N SER A 194 66.36 -1.58 49.74
CA SER A 194 65.84 -1.29 51.09
C SER A 194 66.30 -2.32 52.12
N GLN A 195 66.35 -3.60 51.76
CA GLN A 195 66.85 -4.67 52.64
C GLN A 195 68.33 -4.48 52.95
N VAL A 196 69.17 -4.23 51.94
CA VAL A 196 70.60 -3.97 52.11
C VAL A 196 70.83 -2.70 52.93
N TYR A 197 70.05 -1.64 52.70
CA TYR A 197 70.11 -0.41 53.48
C TYR A 197 69.83 -0.67 54.97
N ARG A 198 68.81 -1.49 55.30
CA ARG A 198 68.53 -1.88 56.70
C ARG A 198 69.65 -2.72 57.32
N VAL A 199 70.38 -3.51 56.53
CA VAL A 199 71.55 -4.26 57.03
C VAL A 199 72.71 -3.30 57.31
N LEU A 200 73.04 -2.41 56.37
CA LEU A 200 74.06 -1.39 56.55
C LEU A 200 73.77 -0.50 57.76
N GLU A 201 72.52 -0.10 57.95
CA GLU A 201 72.09 0.71 59.08
C GLU A 201 72.26 -0.02 60.42
N ARG A 202 72.00 -1.33 60.47
CA ARG A 202 72.27 -2.15 61.66
C ARG A 202 73.76 -2.27 61.95
N MET A 203 74.59 -2.42 60.92
CA MET A 203 76.05 -2.47 61.05
C MET A 203 76.61 -1.14 61.54
N ARG A 204 76.13 -0.01 61.01
CA ARG A 204 76.48 1.35 61.45
C ARG A 204 76.19 1.54 62.95
N LYS A 205 75.00 1.13 63.39
CA LYS A 205 74.62 1.19 64.82
C LYS A 205 75.46 0.26 65.71
N ALA A 206 75.94 -0.87 65.21
CA ALA A 206 76.81 -1.79 65.95
C ALA A 206 78.21 -1.19 66.11
N GLU A 207 78.75 -0.59 65.04
CA GLU A 207 80.01 0.16 65.06
C GLU A 207 79.95 1.33 66.06
N GLU A 208 78.84 2.07 66.11
CA GLU A 208 78.59 3.14 67.11
C GLU A 208 78.57 2.61 68.57
N ARG A 209 78.23 1.34 68.78
CA ARG A 209 78.26 0.69 70.10
C ARG A 209 79.63 0.08 70.44
N GLY A 210 80.63 0.23 69.57
CA GLY A 210 81.97 -0.34 69.75
C GLY A 210 82.07 -1.82 69.43
N GLU A 211 81.09 -2.41 68.74
CA GLU A 211 81.16 -3.79 68.24
C GLU A 211 82.11 -3.85 67.03
N VAL A 212 82.93 -4.90 66.93
CA VAL A 212 83.84 -5.09 65.79
C VAL A 212 83.04 -5.50 64.56
N VAL A 213 82.90 -4.59 63.60
CA VAL A 213 82.22 -4.81 62.32
C VAL A 213 83.26 -5.11 61.23
N ASP A 214 83.04 -6.17 60.46
CA ASP A 214 83.89 -6.50 59.31
C ASP A 214 83.77 -5.44 58.20
N ALA A 215 84.84 -4.66 58.02
CA ALA A 215 84.94 -3.61 57.02
C ALA A 215 84.79 -4.13 55.58
N ALA A 216 85.24 -5.35 55.29
CA ALA A 216 85.10 -5.95 53.96
C ALA A 216 83.62 -6.26 53.66
N LYS A 217 82.90 -6.81 54.64
CA LYS A 217 81.46 -7.08 54.54
C LYS A 217 80.65 -5.79 54.39
N ARG A 218 81.01 -4.74 55.12
CA ARG A 218 80.35 -3.43 54.99
C ARG A 218 80.51 -2.84 53.58
N LYS A 219 81.76 -2.79 53.08
CA LYS A 219 82.06 -2.31 51.72
C LYS A 219 81.34 -3.12 50.65
N LYS A 220 81.18 -4.43 50.84
CA LYS A 220 80.40 -5.28 49.94
C LYS A 220 78.94 -4.84 49.86
N PHE A 221 78.27 -4.65 51.00
CA PHE A 221 76.88 -4.20 51.02
C PHE A 221 76.70 -2.78 50.48
N GLU A 222 77.67 -1.88 50.68
CA GLU A 222 77.66 -0.56 50.07
C GLU A 222 77.75 -0.67 48.53
N GLY A 223 78.59 -1.57 48.02
CA GLY A 223 78.67 -1.90 46.58
C GLY A 223 77.38 -2.52 46.03
N ASP A 224 76.78 -3.48 46.74
CA ASP A 224 75.50 -4.10 46.38
C ASP A 224 74.38 -3.05 46.34
N LEU A 225 74.32 -2.14 47.32
CA LEU A 225 73.34 -1.05 47.36
C LEU A 225 73.50 -0.09 46.18
N ALA A 226 74.72 0.31 45.85
CA ALA A 226 75.00 1.15 44.70
C ALA A 226 74.59 0.45 43.39
N THR A 227 74.85 -0.86 43.29
CA THR A 227 74.45 -1.69 42.14
C THR A 227 72.94 -1.73 41.98
N TYR A 228 72.18 -1.99 43.06
CA TYR A 228 70.71 -2.05 42.97
C TYR A 228 70.08 -0.70 42.64
N ARG A 229 70.62 0.41 43.19
CA ARG A 229 70.14 1.76 42.84
C ARG A 229 70.43 2.09 41.39
N SER A 230 71.65 1.87 40.93
CA SER A 230 72.02 2.06 39.52
C SER A 230 71.19 1.19 38.57
N ALA A 231 70.91 -0.06 38.94
CA ALA A 231 70.05 -0.95 38.16
C ALA A 231 68.58 -0.48 38.14
N THR A 232 68.10 0.11 39.24
CA THR A 232 66.75 0.67 39.33
C THR A 232 66.62 1.91 38.44
N ASP A 233 67.63 2.78 38.44
CA ASP A 233 67.65 4.02 37.64
C ASP A 233 67.85 3.74 36.14
N ALA A 234 68.60 2.68 35.81
CA ALA A 234 68.79 2.23 34.43
C ALA A 234 67.55 1.56 33.82
N LEU A 235 66.57 1.15 34.63
CA LEU A 235 65.40 0.43 34.16
C LEU A 235 64.36 1.40 33.59
N VAL A 236 64.27 1.46 32.25
CA VAL A 236 63.29 2.28 31.53
C VAL A 236 61.94 1.58 31.54
N ILE A 237 60.90 2.26 32.04
CA ILE A 237 59.52 1.79 31.96
C ILE A 237 58.93 2.29 30.62
N PRO A 238 58.51 1.41 29.71
CA PRO A 238 57.88 1.82 28.47
C PRO A 238 56.62 2.67 28.70
N SER A 239 56.49 3.75 27.94
CA SER A 239 55.35 4.69 28.00
C SER A 239 54.30 4.33 26.95
N PHE A 240 53.04 4.64 27.22
CA PHE A 240 51.99 4.51 26.20
C PHE A 240 52.15 5.60 25.13
N PRO A 241 52.08 5.26 23.84
CA PRO A 241 51.95 6.27 22.80
C PRO A 241 50.61 7.01 22.98
N GLY A 242 50.64 8.35 22.97
CA GLY A 242 49.45 9.20 23.05
C GLY A 242 49.21 9.98 24.35
N ALA A 243 50.08 9.88 25.36
CA ALA A 243 49.94 10.69 26.58
C ALA A 243 50.29 12.18 26.40
N GLU A 244 50.83 12.59 25.25
CA GLU A 244 51.23 13.98 24.94
C GLU A 244 50.48 14.59 23.73
N GLN A 245 49.42 13.94 23.23
CA GLN A 245 48.65 14.39 22.04
C GLN A 245 47.13 14.53 22.28
N LEU A 246 46.72 14.79 23.52
CA LEU A 246 45.33 15.16 23.86
C LEU A 246 45.18 16.59 24.37
N VAL A 247 46.08 17.49 23.98
CA VAL A 247 45.90 18.93 24.18
C VAL A 247 46.21 19.63 22.85
N ASP A 248 45.19 20.31 22.34
CA ASP A 248 45.14 21.23 21.20
C ASP A 248 45.12 20.66 19.76
N GLU A 249 43.93 20.24 19.32
CA GLU A 249 43.37 20.73 18.05
C GLU A 249 41.88 21.10 18.26
N GLN A 250 41.65 22.10 19.11
CA GLN A 250 40.47 22.96 18.99
C GLN A 250 40.96 24.41 18.90
N GLY A 251 41.75 24.67 17.85
CA GLY A 251 42.10 26.01 17.42
C GLY A 251 40.92 26.62 16.67
N GLY A 252 40.02 27.26 17.41
CA GLY A 252 39.14 28.26 16.83
C GLY A 252 39.98 29.41 16.30
N ASP A 253 39.83 29.71 15.02
CA ASP A 253 40.28 30.96 14.44
C ASP A 253 39.06 31.87 14.30
N ALA A 254 38.91 32.74 15.29
CA ALA A 254 38.02 33.88 15.25
C ALA A 254 38.81 35.09 15.74
N SER A 255 39.29 35.91 14.80
CA SER A 255 39.39 37.35 14.97
C SER A 255 39.48 38.02 13.59
N GLU A 256 38.43 38.77 13.22
CA GLU A 256 38.47 40.24 13.01
C GLU A 256 38.90 40.60 11.57
N ASN A 257 38.29 41.52 10.81
CA ASN A 257 37.38 42.61 11.12
C ASN A 257 36.75 43.15 9.79
N GLU A 258 35.61 43.81 9.92
CA GLU A 258 35.15 44.99 9.14
C GLU A 258 34.85 44.89 7.63
N SER A 259 33.56 45.02 7.26
CA SER A 259 33.07 46.20 6.52
C SER A 259 31.54 46.34 6.52
N SER A 260 31.08 47.40 7.20
CA SER A 260 29.96 48.32 6.88
C SER A 260 28.66 47.83 6.20
N ASP A 261 27.57 48.01 6.96
CA ASP A 261 26.33 48.75 6.62
C ASP A 261 25.63 48.52 5.28
N THR A 262 24.37 48.06 5.35
CA THR A 262 23.23 48.89 4.91
C THR A 262 21.96 48.48 5.67
N GLU A 263 21.20 49.50 6.06
CA GLU A 263 19.99 49.50 6.87
C GLU A 263 18.78 48.80 6.24
N GLY A 264 17.89 48.32 7.12
CA GLY A 264 16.47 48.68 7.12
C GLY A 264 15.55 48.07 6.07
N ILE A 265 14.59 47.24 6.52
CA ILE A 265 13.15 47.57 6.57
C ILE A 265 12.37 46.30 6.96
N ASP A 266 11.61 46.41 8.05
CA ASP A 266 10.53 45.50 8.43
C ASP A 266 9.44 45.48 7.36
N SER A 267 8.92 44.31 7.00
CA SER A 267 7.49 44.14 6.72
C SER A 267 7.07 42.66 6.72
N SER A 268 6.16 42.39 7.66
CA SER A 268 5.23 41.27 7.70
C SER A 268 4.37 41.22 6.42
N SER A 269 4.11 40.02 5.89
CA SER A 269 2.76 39.59 5.50
C SER A 269 2.70 38.12 5.07
N GLU A 270 1.52 37.57 5.29
CA GLU A 270 1.01 36.21 5.20
C GLU A 270 0.87 35.59 3.79
N GLU A 271 0.78 34.25 3.81
CA GLU A 271 -0.04 33.33 2.98
C GLU A 271 0.28 33.04 1.50
N GLU A 272 0.10 31.74 1.22
CA GLU A 272 -0.31 31.06 -0.02
C GLU A 272 0.63 30.78 -1.22
N ASP A 273 0.72 29.46 -1.47
CA ASP A 273 0.50 28.75 -2.74
C ASP A 273 1.58 28.71 -3.84
N GLY A 274 1.66 27.53 -4.48
CA GLY A 274 2.03 27.46 -5.89
C GLY A 274 3.47 27.09 -6.26
N ARG A 275 3.84 25.81 -6.04
CA ARG A 275 4.53 24.92 -7.01
C ARG A 275 5.40 25.58 -8.11
N LYS A 276 6.74 25.36 -8.07
CA LYS A 276 7.65 25.05 -9.22
C LYS A 276 9.13 24.97 -8.77
N THR A 277 9.72 23.77 -8.72
CA THR A 277 10.62 23.14 -9.72
C THR A 277 12.12 23.48 -9.60
N TYR A 278 12.88 22.41 -9.30
CA TYR A 278 14.26 22.03 -9.64
C TYR A 278 15.43 22.99 -9.32
N GLY A 279 16.25 22.53 -8.36
CA GLY A 279 17.65 22.89 -8.22
C GLY A 279 18.40 21.71 -7.59
N ASP A 280 19.04 20.90 -8.43
CA ASP A 280 19.99 19.88 -8.04
C ASP A 280 21.02 20.44 -7.05
N LYS A 281 21.02 19.90 -5.84
CA LYS A 281 22.18 19.95 -4.96
C LYS A 281 22.38 18.56 -4.35
N VAL A 282 23.30 17.84 -4.99
CA VAL A 282 24.00 16.68 -4.43
C VAL A 282 24.52 17.04 -3.04
N PRO A 283 24.16 16.33 -1.96
CA PRO A 283 24.90 16.43 -0.71
C PRO A 283 26.24 15.74 -0.90
N SER A 284 27.30 16.55 -0.89
CA SER A 284 28.69 16.12 -0.75
C SER A 284 28.86 15.20 0.46
N ASP A 285 29.64 14.14 0.27
CA ASP A 285 30.18 13.25 1.29
C ASP A 285 30.70 14.02 2.52
N ALA A 286 30.00 13.89 3.64
CA ALA A 286 30.54 13.81 4.99
C ALA A 286 29.39 13.67 6.00
N HIS A 287 29.57 12.75 6.95
CA HIS A 287 28.74 12.51 8.13
C HIS A 287 27.66 11.43 8.01
N ILE A 288 28.07 10.18 7.81
CA ILE A 288 27.31 9.03 8.34
C ILE A 288 27.61 8.93 9.83
N LYS A 289 26.69 9.43 10.67
CA LYS A 289 26.61 9.04 12.09
C LYS A 289 25.93 7.67 12.15
N ILE A 290 26.69 6.63 12.46
CA ILE A 290 26.12 5.32 12.79
C ILE A 290 25.50 5.44 14.19
N VAL A 291 24.18 5.50 14.25
CA VAL A 291 23.41 5.23 15.47
C VAL A 291 23.17 3.72 15.49
N VAL A 292 23.82 3.01 16.41
CA VAL A 292 23.51 1.60 16.68
C VAL A 292 22.18 1.56 17.42
N ALA A 293 21.12 1.14 16.73
CA ALA A 293 19.85 0.80 17.36
C ALA A 293 20.00 -0.56 18.05
N ALA A 294 19.82 -0.58 19.38
CA ALA A 294 19.58 -1.80 20.13
C ALA A 294 18.22 -2.37 19.71
N ALA A 295 18.22 -3.54 19.09
CA ALA A 295 17.00 -4.30 18.87
C ALA A 295 16.58 -4.95 20.20
N VAL A 296 15.38 -4.60 20.64
CA VAL A 296 14.60 -5.31 21.64
C VAL A 296 14.19 -6.64 21.01
N GLU A 297 14.75 -7.75 21.49
CA GLU A 297 14.20 -9.09 21.24
C GLU A 297 13.09 -9.35 22.26
N ASP A 298 11.86 -9.42 21.76
CA ASP A 298 10.70 -9.94 22.48
C ASP A 298 10.60 -11.45 22.19
N GLN A 299 10.68 -12.24 23.26
CA GLN A 299 10.08 -13.55 23.49
C GLN A 299 10.46 -14.74 22.58
N VAL A 300 11.42 -15.54 23.06
CA VAL A 300 11.46 -16.99 22.83
C VAL A 300 11.76 -17.68 24.16
N GLU A 301 10.90 -18.63 24.55
CA GLU A 301 11.03 -19.46 25.75
C GLU A 301 12.38 -20.20 25.77
N GLU A 302 13.11 -20.03 26.88
CA GLU A 302 14.37 -20.71 27.17
C GLU A 302 14.16 -22.21 27.38
N ALA A 303 14.72 -23.03 26.48
CA ALA A 303 15.16 -24.38 26.80
C ALA A 303 16.70 -24.40 26.74
N GLY A 304 17.33 -24.40 27.91
CA GLY A 304 18.80 -24.38 28.05
C GLY A 304 19.45 -25.66 27.50
N ILE A 305 20.37 -25.50 26.53
CA ILE A 305 21.18 -26.57 25.98
C ILE A 305 22.64 -26.32 26.40
N ASP A 306 23.28 -27.32 27.00
CA ASP A 306 24.72 -27.28 27.30
C ASP A 306 25.53 -27.33 26.00
N LEU A 307 26.28 -26.26 25.73
CA LEU A 307 27.03 -26.03 24.49
C LEU A 307 28.24 -26.97 24.30
N THR A 308 28.52 -27.88 25.25
CA THR A 308 29.61 -28.84 25.11
C THR A 308 29.18 -30.26 24.74
N THR A 309 27.91 -30.64 24.96
CA THR A 309 27.44 -32.03 24.75
C THR A 309 26.20 -32.17 23.87
N ARG A 310 25.46 -31.10 23.58
CA ARG A 310 24.26 -31.10 22.70
C ARG A 310 23.11 -32.04 23.13
N ASP A 311 23.11 -32.55 24.35
CA ASP A 311 21.95 -33.26 24.90
C ASP A 311 21.01 -32.28 25.66
N THR A 312 19.72 -32.60 25.65
CA THR A 312 18.70 -31.83 26.38
C THR A 312 18.76 -32.16 27.87
N LEU A 313 18.95 -31.13 28.71
CA LEU A 313 18.95 -31.31 30.16
C LEU A 313 17.53 -31.67 30.63
N ALA A 314 17.38 -32.86 31.22
CA ALA A 314 16.14 -33.22 31.89
C ALA A 314 15.85 -32.22 33.03
N PRO A 315 14.58 -31.84 33.26
CA PRO A 315 14.22 -30.87 34.30
C PRO A 315 14.60 -31.42 35.68
N LEU A 316 15.64 -30.84 36.24
CA LEU A 316 16.06 -31.04 37.61
C LEU A 316 15.12 -30.22 38.50
N PHE A 317 13.93 -30.76 38.83
CA PHE A 317 13.06 -30.49 39.98
C PHE A 317 11.60 -30.87 39.63
N ASP A 318 11.24 -32.14 39.86
CA ASP A 318 9.82 -32.53 39.98
C ASP A 318 9.30 -32.07 41.35
N TYR A 319 8.47 -31.03 41.37
CA TYR A 319 7.60 -30.75 42.51
C TYR A 319 6.29 -31.55 42.32
N PRO A 320 5.88 -32.40 43.28
CA PRO A 320 4.59 -33.05 43.21
C PRO A 320 3.46 -32.03 43.45
N GLU A 321 2.49 -31.96 42.55
CA GLU A 321 1.25 -31.20 42.73
C GLU A 321 0.48 -31.69 43.98
N PRO A 322 -0.06 -30.80 44.81
CA PRO A 322 -0.92 -31.19 45.93
C PRO A 322 -2.30 -31.60 45.43
N SER A 323 -2.63 -32.89 45.63
CA SER A 323 -3.93 -33.47 45.36
C SER A 323 -5.02 -32.92 46.29
N LEU A 324 -5.90 -32.08 45.73
CA LEU A 324 -7.18 -31.69 46.33
C LEU A 324 -8.21 -32.82 46.14
N GLN A 325 -8.24 -33.84 47.02
CA GLN A 325 -9.44 -34.66 47.23
C GLN A 325 -9.50 -35.20 48.66
N HIS A 326 -10.24 -34.51 49.53
CA HIS A 326 -10.96 -35.14 50.65
C HIS A 326 -12.30 -34.41 50.85
N GLN A 327 -13.33 -34.90 50.17
CA GLN A 327 -14.71 -34.74 50.64
C GLN A 327 -15.37 -36.13 50.76
N LYS A 328 -15.68 -36.45 52.02
CA LYS A 328 -16.82 -37.23 52.51
C LYS A 328 -17.13 -38.58 51.85
N LYS A 329 -16.96 -39.63 52.65
CA LYS A 329 -18.05 -40.60 52.87
C LYS A 329 -17.97 -41.25 54.26
N VAL A 330 -19.05 -41.01 55.03
CA VAL A 330 -19.59 -41.77 56.18
C VAL A 330 -20.00 -43.18 55.66
N PRO A 331 -20.05 -44.28 56.45
CA PRO A 331 -20.15 -44.38 57.92
C PRO A 331 -18.95 -44.97 58.67
#